data_AF-A0A7C3ECR2-F1
#
_entry.id   AF-A0A7C3ECR2-F1
#
_cell.length_a   1.000
_cell.length_b   1.000
_cell.length_c   1.000
_cell.angle_alpha   90.00
_cell.angle_beta   90.00
_cell.angle_gamma   90.00
#
_symmetry.space_group_name_H-M   'P 1'
#
loop_
_entity.id
_entity.type
_entity.pdbx_description
1 polymer ?
#
loop_
_entity_poly.entity_id
_entity_poly.type
_entity_poly.pdbx_seq_one_letter_code
_entity_poly.pdbx_strand_id
1 'polypeptide(L)'
;EIGYLRESVLKQYIEFALKNDILVFIDHQIGRYGVVDSLKKLLPYLRYPNVHLALDPEWRTTMPMKEIGSVTATEINQAQETMEAYMLANDIPGERMLVIHQFNWKMIQQREQVRTDFARVRLVHCADGFGAPAVKRASYDYNALAKNMPVKAFKLFFKSGVPGAGFDEPLLSPAQVLKLEPRPYLVMYQ
;
A
#
# COMPACT_ATOMS: atom_id res chain seq x y z
N GLU A 1 -1.74 8.51 -19.79
CA GLU A 1 -2.48 7.25 -19.57
C GLU A 1 -1.73 6.45 -18.51
N ILE A 2 -2.40 5.66 -17.67
CA ILE A 2 -1.70 4.84 -16.66
C ILE A 2 -1.08 3.65 -17.37
N GLY A 3 0.22 3.42 -17.14
CA GLY A 3 0.90 2.24 -17.64
C GLY A 3 0.55 1.03 -16.79
N TYR A 4 -0.21 0.09 -17.34
CA TYR A 4 -0.47 -1.19 -16.68
C TYR A 4 0.51 -2.25 -17.15
N LEU A 5 0.98 -3.08 -16.21
CA LEU A 5 1.63 -4.34 -16.56
C LEU A 5 0.64 -5.20 -17.35
N ARG A 6 1.12 -5.84 -18.43
CA ARG A 6 0.28 -6.76 -19.21
C ARG A 6 -0.26 -7.86 -18.29
N GLU A 7 -1.56 -8.15 -18.39
CA GLU A 7 -2.23 -9.15 -17.56
C GLU A 7 -1.54 -10.52 -17.60
N SER A 8 -1.05 -10.95 -18.77
CA SER A 8 -0.34 -12.21 -18.92
C SER A 8 0.96 -12.24 -18.10
N VAL A 9 1.69 -11.13 -18.03
CA VAL A 9 2.92 -11.01 -17.25
C VAL A 9 2.59 -10.97 -15.76
N LEU A 10 1.55 -10.24 -15.36
CA LEU A 10 1.10 -10.20 -13.97
C LEU A 10 0.70 -11.61 -13.47
N LYS A 11 -0.05 -12.36 -14.27
CA LYS A 11 -0.42 -13.76 -13.96
C LYS A 11 0.80 -14.67 -13.81
N GLN A 12 1.80 -14.52 -14.68
CA GLN A 12 3.05 -15.29 -14.55
C GLN A 12 3.75 -15.04 -13.20
N TYR A 13 3.83 -13.78 -12.75
CA TYR A 13 4.38 -13.46 -11.43
C TYR A 13 3.53 -14.02 -10.29
N ILE A 14 2.20 -13.88 -10.35
CA ILE A 14 1.29 -14.40 -9.32
C ILE A 14 1.42 -15.92 -9.17
N GLU A 15 1.39 -16.65 -10.28
CA GLU A 15 1.45 -18.11 -10.29
C GLU A 15 2.83 -18.64 -9.90
N PHE A 16 3.91 -17.94 -10.30
CA PHE A 16 5.25 -18.25 -9.81
C PHE A 16 5.34 -18.05 -8.30
N ALA A 17 4.87 -16.91 -7.78
CA ALA A 17 4.88 -16.62 -6.36
C ALA A 17 4.04 -17.63 -5.56
N LEU A 18 2.87 -18.01 -6.09
CA LEU A 18 1.99 -18.98 -5.46
C LEU A 18 2.66 -20.35 -5.30
N LYS A 19 3.41 -20.80 -6.32
CA LYS A 19 4.14 -22.09 -6.27
C LYS A 19 5.32 -22.10 -5.29
N ASN A 20 5.74 -20.93 -4.83
CA ASN A 20 6.91 -20.76 -3.96
C ASN A 20 6.54 -20.17 -2.58
N ASP A 21 5.24 -20.19 -2.23
CA ASP A 21 4.73 -19.64 -0.95
C ASP A 21 5.05 -18.16 -0.74
N ILE A 22 5.08 -17.37 -1.82
CA ILE A 22 5.35 -15.94 -1.80
C ILE A 22 4.06 -15.15 -1.97
N LEU A 23 3.85 -14.17 -1.09
CA LEU A 23 2.76 -13.20 -1.21
C LEU A 23 3.05 -12.18 -2.31
N VAL A 24 2.01 -11.79 -3.05
CA VAL A 24 2.06 -10.75 -4.07
C VAL A 24 1.17 -9.59 -3.64
N PHE A 25 1.74 -8.39 -3.62
CA PHE A 25 0.99 -7.15 -3.43
C PHE A 25 0.86 -6.47 -4.79
N ILE A 26 -0.37 -6.35 -5.29
CA ILE A 26 -0.64 -5.61 -6.54
C ILE A 26 -0.96 -4.17 -6.15
N ASP A 27 -0.07 -3.26 -6.50
CA ASP A 27 -0.18 -1.84 -6.19
C ASP A 27 -0.72 -1.04 -7.38
N HIS A 28 -1.61 -0.09 -7.11
CA HIS A 28 -2.20 0.77 -8.11
C HIS A 28 -1.94 2.25 -7.80
N GLN A 29 -1.23 2.89 -8.74
CA GLN A 29 -0.97 4.33 -8.78
C GLN A 29 -2.18 5.08 -9.34
N ILE A 30 -3.25 5.18 -8.54
CA ILE A 30 -4.63 5.64 -8.84
C ILE A 30 -4.78 6.66 -9.99
N GLY A 31 -3.88 7.66 -10.10
CA GLY A 31 -3.86 8.60 -11.21
C GLY A 31 -5.08 9.51 -11.20
N ARG A 32 -5.64 9.72 -12.40
CA ARG A 32 -6.87 10.52 -12.58
C ARG A 32 -8.15 9.82 -12.13
N TYR A 33 -8.13 8.51 -11.86
CA TYR A 33 -9.32 7.71 -11.59
C TYR A 33 -9.76 7.80 -10.13
N GLY A 34 -10.99 7.36 -9.84
CA GLY A 34 -11.46 7.18 -8.46
C GLY A 34 -10.75 6.01 -7.77
N VAL A 35 -10.69 6.06 -6.44
CA VAL A 35 -10.07 5.00 -5.63
C VAL A 35 -10.77 3.66 -5.85
N VAL A 36 -12.10 3.64 -5.81
CA VAL A 36 -12.90 2.41 -6.01
C VAL A 36 -12.75 1.86 -7.43
N ASP A 37 -12.70 2.71 -8.45
CA ASP A 37 -12.54 2.27 -9.84
C ASP A 37 -11.16 1.64 -10.07
N SER A 38 -10.13 2.23 -9.46
CA SER A 38 -8.77 1.70 -9.48
C SER A 38 -8.69 0.35 -8.76
N LEU A 39 -9.30 0.27 -7.57
CA LEU A 39 -9.38 -0.98 -6.81
C LEU A 39 -10.10 -2.09 -7.60
N LYS A 40 -11.22 -1.79 -8.28
CA LYS A 40 -11.98 -2.76 -9.07
C LYS A 40 -11.17 -3.45 -10.15
N LYS A 41 -10.10 -2.82 -10.67
CA LYS A 41 -9.17 -3.44 -11.62
C LYS A 41 -8.32 -4.54 -10.97
N LEU A 42 -8.11 -4.47 -9.67
CA LEU A 42 -7.29 -5.42 -8.92
C LEU A 42 -8.11 -6.57 -8.33
N LEU A 43 -9.39 -6.35 -8.02
CA LEU A 43 -10.26 -7.34 -7.37
C LEU A 43 -10.25 -8.74 -8.01
N PRO A 44 -10.27 -8.90 -9.35
CA PRO A 44 -10.26 -10.24 -9.96
C PRO A 44 -9.05 -11.11 -9.59
N TYR A 45 -7.94 -10.50 -9.18
CA TYR A 45 -6.75 -11.23 -8.77
C TYR A 45 -6.83 -11.78 -7.33
N LEU A 46 -7.81 -11.35 -6.52
CA LEU A 46 -8.04 -11.90 -5.18
C LEU A 46 -8.47 -13.38 -5.18
N ARG A 47 -8.86 -13.90 -6.35
CA ARG A 47 -9.07 -15.35 -6.56
C ARG A 47 -7.81 -16.17 -6.26
N TYR A 48 -6.62 -15.57 -6.36
CA TYR A 48 -5.37 -16.19 -5.99
C TYR A 48 -5.14 -15.99 -4.48
N PRO A 49 -4.90 -17.07 -3.70
CA PRO A 49 -4.84 -16.97 -2.24
C PRO A 49 -3.64 -16.18 -1.72
N ASN A 50 -2.58 -16.05 -2.52
CA ASN A 50 -1.36 -15.31 -2.19
C ASN A 50 -1.41 -13.83 -2.62
N VAL A 51 -2.51 -13.35 -3.20
CA VAL A 51 -2.62 -11.96 -3.69
C VAL A 51 -3.27 -11.04 -2.65
N HIS A 52 -2.58 -9.96 -2.35
CA HIS A 52 -2.99 -8.82 -1.53
C HIS A 52 -2.95 -7.54 -2.39
N LEU A 53 -3.62 -6.47 -1.95
CA LEU A 53 -3.75 -5.24 -2.74
C LEU A 53 -3.06 -4.07 -2.04
N ALA A 54 -2.61 -3.12 -2.84
CA ALA A 54 -2.09 -1.85 -2.38
C ALA A 54 -2.64 -0.68 -3.21
N LEU A 55 -2.75 0.48 -2.58
CA LEU A 55 -3.14 1.72 -3.22
C LEU A 55 -2.15 2.80 -2.82
N ASP A 56 -1.69 3.57 -3.81
CA ASP A 56 -0.75 4.66 -3.60
C ASP A 56 -1.42 6.03 -3.85
N PRO A 57 -1.81 6.75 -2.77
CA PRO A 57 -2.39 8.08 -2.85
C PRO A 57 -1.48 9.14 -3.47
N GLU A 58 -0.16 8.95 -3.48
CA GLU A 58 0.78 9.94 -4.06
C GLU A 58 0.42 10.21 -5.52
N TRP A 59 0.00 9.17 -6.22
CA TRP A 59 -0.33 9.25 -7.64
C TRP A 59 -1.76 9.66 -7.92
N ARG A 60 -2.58 9.96 -6.90
CA ARG A 60 -3.95 10.48 -7.08
C ARG A 60 -3.92 11.94 -7.53
N THR A 61 -3.45 12.18 -8.76
CA THR A 61 -3.26 13.49 -9.38
C THR A 61 -3.23 13.38 -10.91
N THR A 62 -3.46 14.50 -11.60
CA THR A 62 -3.22 14.66 -13.05
C THR A 62 -1.85 15.25 -13.37
N MET A 63 -1.07 15.65 -12.35
CA MET A 63 0.24 16.29 -12.47
C MET A 63 1.31 15.52 -11.66
N PRO A 64 1.58 14.24 -12.00
CA PRO A 64 2.57 13.43 -11.30
C PRO A 64 3.96 14.11 -11.29
N MET A 65 4.74 13.86 -10.24
CA MET A 65 6.06 14.46 -10.00
C MET A 65 6.09 15.99 -9.76
N LYS A 66 4.96 16.69 -9.94
CA LYS A 66 4.83 18.12 -9.61
C LYS A 66 4.07 18.34 -8.31
N GLU A 67 3.11 17.46 -8.03
CA GLU A 67 2.37 17.44 -6.78
C GLU A 67 2.19 16.02 -6.28
N ILE A 68 2.07 15.91 -4.95
CA ILE A 68 1.65 14.70 -4.27
C ILE A 68 0.12 14.72 -4.20
N GLY A 69 -0.51 13.66 -4.70
CA GLY A 69 -1.95 13.42 -4.64
C GLY A 69 -2.46 13.13 -3.24
N SER A 70 -3.77 12.92 -3.15
CA SER A 70 -4.43 12.61 -1.88
C SER A 70 -5.72 11.83 -2.08
N VAL A 71 -6.07 11.02 -1.09
CA VAL A 71 -7.38 10.38 -0.94
C VAL A 71 -8.02 10.82 0.38
N THR A 72 -9.33 10.67 0.49
CA THR A 72 -10.07 10.88 1.75
C THR A 72 -10.22 9.59 2.54
N ALA A 73 -10.45 9.70 3.85
CA ALA A 73 -10.83 8.56 4.67
C ALA A 73 -12.09 7.84 4.15
N THR A 74 -13.07 8.58 3.63
CA THR A 74 -14.27 8.03 3.00
C THR A 74 -13.91 7.14 1.81
N GLU A 75 -13.02 7.58 0.92
CA GLU A 75 -12.58 6.77 -0.22
C GLU A 75 -11.83 5.50 0.23
N ILE A 76 -11.00 5.58 1.27
CA ILE A 76 -10.32 4.40 1.85
C ILE A 76 -11.35 3.42 2.44
N ASN A 77 -12.34 3.94 3.17
CA ASN A 77 -13.40 3.12 3.75
C ASN A 77 -14.25 2.43 2.67
N GLN A 78 -14.58 3.15 1.59
CA GLN A 78 -15.29 2.58 0.44
C GLN A 78 -14.45 1.53 -0.30
N ALA A 79 -13.13 1.72 -0.38
CA ALA A 79 -12.22 0.73 -0.95
C ALA A 79 -12.25 -0.58 -0.15
N GLN A 80 -12.13 -0.50 1.19
CA GLN A 80 -12.22 -1.66 2.06
C GLN A 80 -13.58 -2.36 1.95
N GLU A 81 -14.68 -1.60 2.00
CA GLU A 81 -16.04 -2.13 1.85
C GLU A 81 -16.24 -2.84 0.50
N THR A 82 -15.78 -2.23 -0.59
CA THR A 82 -15.86 -2.81 -1.93
C THR A 82 -15.06 -4.10 -2.02
N MET A 83 -13.86 -4.13 -1.43
CA MET A 83 -12.99 -5.31 -1.41
C MET A 83 -13.62 -6.46 -0.61
N GLU A 84 -14.16 -6.16 0.57
CA GLU A 84 -14.85 -7.16 1.40
C GLU A 84 -16.10 -7.72 0.70
N ALA A 85 -16.95 -6.84 0.16
CA ALA A 85 -18.14 -7.26 -0.58
C ALA A 85 -17.79 -8.15 -1.78
N TYR A 86 -16.71 -7.82 -2.50
CA TYR A 86 -16.22 -8.64 -3.60
C TYR A 86 -15.76 -10.03 -3.12
N MET A 87 -15.00 -10.08 -2.02
CA MET A 87 -14.53 -11.35 -1.46
C MET A 87 -15.70 -12.23 -1.01
N LEU A 88 -16.70 -11.65 -0.34
CA LEU A 88 -17.90 -12.37 0.10
C LEU A 88 -18.73 -12.88 -1.08
N ALA A 89 -18.93 -12.05 -2.11
CA ALA A 89 -19.72 -12.42 -3.28
C ALA A 89 -19.08 -13.49 -4.17
N ASN A 90 -17.77 -13.72 -4.03
CA ASN A 90 -17.00 -14.70 -4.82
C ASN A 90 -16.45 -15.84 -3.95
N ASP A 91 -16.96 -16.01 -2.72
CA ASP A 91 -16.55 -17.05 -1.77
C ASP A 91 -15.03 -17.11 -1.54
N ILE A 92 -14.35 -15.96 -1.59
CA ILE A 92 -12.90 -15.88 -1.40
C ILE A 92 -12.59 -16.06 0.09
N PRO A 93 -11.87 -17.13 0.49
CA PRO A 93 -11.67 -17.43 1.90
C PRO A 93 -10.54 -16.59 2.52
N GLY A 94 -10.58 -16.53 3.85
CA GLY A 94 -9.58 -15.87 4.67
C GLY A 94 -9.72 -14.35 4.70
N GLU A 95 -8.65 -13.70 5.13
CA GLU A 95 -8.48 -12.25 5.16
C GLU A 95 -7.49 -11.85 4.06
N ARG A 96 -7.60 -10.62 3.56
CA ARG A 96 -6.63 -10.02 2.65
C ARG A 96 -6.18 -8.66 3.18
N MET A 97 -4.96 -8.30 2.81
CA MET A 97 -4.38 -7.01 3.21
C MET A 97 -4.71 -5.99 2.12
N LEU A 98 -5.09 -4.81 2.56
CA LEU A 98 -5.10 -3.60 1.74
C LEU A 98 -4.03 -2.67 2.29
N VAL A 99 -2.91 -2.52 1.58
CA VAL A 99 -1.85 -1.58 1.95
C VAL A 99 -2.23 -0.19 1.44
N ILE A 100 -2.13 0.82 2.29
CA ILE A 100 -2.28 2.22 1.91
C ILE A 100 -0.98 2.97 2.19
N HIS A 101 -0.39 3.55 1.14
CA HIS A 101 0.88 4.26 1.25
C HIS A 101 0.67 5.69 1.80
N GLN A 102 1.55 6.12 2.71
CA GLN A 102 1.59 7.48 3.22
C GLN A 102 3.00 7.85 3.66
N PHE A 103 3.55 8.93 3.09
CA PHE A 103 4.76 9.58 3.59
C PHE A 103 4.60 11.06 3.89
N ASN A 104 3.53 11.67 3.36
CA ASN A 104 3.17 13.06 3.58
C ASN A 104 1.76 13.16 4.21
N TRP A 105 1.58 14.08 5.15
CA TRP A 105 0.32 14.27 5.88
C TRP A 105 -0.88 14.48 4.95
N LYS A 106 -0.70 15.17 3.82
CA LYS A 106 -1.81 15.49 2.92
C LYS A 106 -2.34 14.30 2.11
N MET A 107 -1.58 13.19 2.03
CA MET A 107 -1.95 12.02 1.22
C MET A 107 -3.25 11.36 1.68
N ILE A 108 -3.58 11.47 2.97
CA ILE A 108 -4.83 10.96 3.53
C ILE A 108 -5.53 12.09 4.27
N GLN A 109 -6.59 12.62 3.67
CA GLN A 109 -7.43 13.65 4.25
C GLN A 109 -8.43 13.04 5.24
N GLN A 110 -8.70 13.73 6.35
CA GLN A 110 -9.62 13.28 7.41
C GLN A 110 -9.23 11.90 7.96
N ARG A 111 -7.92 11.64 8.06
CA ARG A 111 -7.33 10.32 8.38
C ARG A 111 -7.88 9.71 9.68
N GLU A 112 -8.29 10.54 10.63
CA GLU A 112 -8.94 10.14 11.88
C GLU A 112 -10.27 9.39 11.68
N GLN A 113 -10.91 9.53 10.51
CA GLN A 113 -12.18 8.87 10.15
C GLN A 113 -11.97 7.54 9.40
N VAL A 114 -10.72 7.13 9.16
CA VAL A 114 -10.43 5.82 8.56
C VAL A 114 -10.86 4.73 9.55
N ARG A 115 -11.65 3.77 9.06
CA ARG A 115 -12.10 2.60 9.81
C ARG A 115 -11.23 1.39 9.48
N THR A 116 -11.20 0.42 10.40
CA THR A 116 -10.50 -0.86 10.26
C THR A 116 -11.31 -2.02 10.86
N ASP A 117 -12.64 -1.93 10.77
CA ASP A 117 -13.62 -2.87 11.34
C ASP A 117 -14.14 -3.90 10.32
N PHE A 118 -13.48 -4.02 9.17
CA PHE A 118 -13.82 -4.98 8.11
C PHE A 118 -13.25 -6.37 8.43
N ALA A 119 -14.10 -7.40 8.39
CA ALA A 119 -13.75 -8.76 8.80
C ALA A 119 -12.83 -9.50 7.81
N ARG A 120 -12.92 -9.15 6.52
CA ARG A 120 -12.15 -9.77 5.42
C ARG A 120 -10.96 -8.93 4.97
N VAL A 121 -10.87 -7.68 5.41
CA VAL A 121 -9.85 -6.73 4.95
C VAL A 121 -9.07 -6.17 6.11
N ARG A 122 -7.77 -6.44 6.15
CA ARG A 122 -6.84 -5.80 7.07
C ARG A 122 -6.14 -4.65 6.38
N LEU A 123 -6.52 -3.44 6.78
CA LEU A 123 -5.85 -2.23 6.33
C LEU A 123 -4.45 -2.14 6.95
N VAL A 124 -3.43 -2.00 6.11
CA VAL A 124 -2.03 -1.87 6.51
C VAL A 124 -1.54 -0.47 6.11
N HIS A 125 -1.24 0.36 7.11
CA HIS A 125 -0.80 1.73 6.90
C HIS A 125 0.71 1.79 6.71
N CYS A 126 1.17 2.04 5.48
CA CYS A 126 2.59 1.99 5.12
C CYS A 126 3.27 3.35 5.12
N ALA A 127 4.37 3.47 5.86
CA ALA A 127 5.32 4.58 5.70
C ALA A 127 6.16 4.36 4.43
N ASP A 128 5.91 5.19 3.40
CA ASP A 128 6.37 4.96 2.02
C ASP A 128 7.42 5.94 1.49
N GLY A 129 7.96 6.83 2.35
CA GLY A 129 8.92 7.85 1.92
C GLY A 129 10.34 7.29 1.88
N PHE A 130 11.20 7.86 1.04
CA PHE A 130 12.62 7.54 1.00
C PHE A 130 13.49 8.62 1.67
N GLY A 131 14.73 8.29 1.97
CA GLY A 131 15.77 9.25 2.35
C GLY A 131 16.52 8.87 3.61
N ALA A 132 17.09 9.86 4.30
CA ALA A 132 17.90 9.62 5.48
C ALA A 132 17.08 8.98 6.62
N PRO A 133 17.71 8.14 7.48
CA PRO A 133 17.06 7.48 8.61
C PRO A 133 16.17 8.38 9.48
N ALA A 134 16.58 9.63 9.70
CA ALA A 134 15.80 10.59 10.50
C ALA A 134 14.45 10.93 9.84
N VAL A 135 14.43 11.15 8.51
CA VAL A 135 13.21 11.43 7.75
C VAL A 135 12.29 10.21 7.75
N LYS A 136 12.87 9.03 7.57
CA LYS A 136 12.15 7.75 7.60
C LYS A 136 11.45 7.51 8.94
N ARG A 137 12.17 7.72 10.06
CA ARG A 137 11.61 7.61 11.40
C ARG A 137 10.52 8.65 11.65
N ALA A 138 10.75 9.90 11.29
CA ALA A 138 9.76 10.96 11.45
C ALA A 138 8.46 10.67 10.67
N SER A 139 8.56 10.14 9.44
CA SER A 139 7.39 9.72 8.66
C SER A 139 6.63 8.57 9.34
N TYR A 140 7.36 7.57 9.89
CA TYR A 140 6.76 6.47 10.62
C TYR A 140 6.08 6.91 11.92
N ASP A 141 6.75 7.76 12.71
CA ASP A 141 6.22 8.29 13.96
C ASP A 141 4.94 9.10 13.70
N TYR A 142 4.91 9.89 12.62
CA TYR A 142 3.69 10.57 12.18
C TYR A 142 2.54 9.61 11.82
N ASN A 143 2.86 8.49 11.15
CA ASN A 143 1.89 7.44 10.85
C ASN A 143 1.44 6.69 12.13
N ALA A 144 2.32 6.54 13.13
CA ALA A 144 2.02 5.92 14.41
C ALA A 144 0.98 6.70 15.23
N LEU A 145 0.88 8.02 15.04
CA LEU A 145 -0.17 8.85 15.68
C LEU A 145 -1.59 8.43 15.29
N ALA A 146 -1.79 7.85 14.10
CA ALA A 146 -3.08 7.33 13.66
C ALA A 146 -3.38 5.98 14.33
N LYS A 147 -3.86 6.03 15.58
CA LYS A 147 -4.23 4.87 16.40
C LYS A 147 -5.43 4.09 15.83
N ASN A 148 -6.29 4.76 15.07
CA ASN A 148 -7.40 4.16 14.32
C ASN A 148 -6.95 3.27 13.15
N MET A 149 -5.67 3.33 12.75
CA MET A 149 -5.08 2.49 11.72
C MET A 149 -3.92 1.67 12.31
N PRO A 150 -4.17 0.72 13.23
CA PRO A 150 -3.14 0.19 14.12
C PRO A 150 -2.07 -0.67 13.45
N VAL A 151 -2.40 -1.33 12.33
CA VAL A 151 -1.45 -2.18 11.61
C VAL A 151 -0.55 -1.31 10.73
N LYS A 152 0.75 -1.31 11.00
CA LYS A 152 1.73 -0.48 10.32
C LYS A 152 2.65 -1.27 9.41
N ALA A 153 3.10 -0.64 8.35
CA ALA A 153 4.16 -1.14 7.49
C ALA A 153 5.27 -0.10 7.29
N PHE A 154 6.45 -0.58 6.94
CA PHE A 154 7.62 0.25 6.70
C PHE A 154 8.30 -0.18 5.41
N LYS A 155 8.35 0.72 4.41
CA LYS A 155 9.07 0.45 3.16
C LYS A 155 10.48 1.00 3.24
N LEU A 156 11.40 0.33 2.58
CA LEU A 156 12.81 0.67 2.46
C LEU A 156 13.17 0.72 0.98
N PHE A 157 14.02 1.66 0.60
CA PHE A 157 14.40 1.88 -0.79
C PHE A 157 15.90 1.68 -0.97
N PHE A 158 16.29 0.64 -1.71
CA PHE A 158 17.63 0.44 -2.19
C PHE A 158 17.99 1.48 -3.24
N LYS A 159 19.30 1.73 -3.37
CA LYS A 159 19.81 2.52 -4.47
C LYS A 159 19.53 1.79 -5.79
N SER A 160 18.64 2.36 -6.61
CA SER A 160 18.34 1.82 -7.93
C SER A 160 19.15 2.51 -9.02
N GLY A 161 19.25 1.87 -10.19
CA GLY A 161 19.85 2.47 -11.39
C GLY A 161 18.88 3.38 -12.17
N VAL A 162 17.64 3.54 -11.71
CA VAL A 162 16.61 4.30 -12.43
C VAL A 162 16.83 5.80 -12.19
N PRO A 163 17.04 6.61 -13.25
CA PRO A 163 17.23 8.05 -13.09
C PRO A 163 16.05 8.71 -12.37
N GLY A 164 16.34 9.50 -11.33
CA GLY A 164 15.33 10.22 -10.55
C GLY A 164 14.62 9.40 -9.47
N ALA A 165 14.92 8.10 -9.35
CA ALA A 165 14.38 7.29 -8.25
C ALA A 165 15.07 7.65 -6.93
N GLY A 166 14.26 7.91 -5.90
CA GLY A 166 14.73 8.10 -4.54
C GLY A 166 15.20 6.80 -3.90
N PHE A 167 16.09 6.90 -2.91
CA PHE A 167 16.58 5.78 -2.12
C PHE A 167 16.91 6.20 -0.69
N ASP A 168 17.08 5.21 0.20
CA ASP A 168 17.45 5.44 1.59
C ASP A 168 18.97 5.49 1.75
N GLU A 169 19.47 6.51 2.46
CA GLU A 169 20.90 6.69 2.68
C GLU A 169 21.23 7.21 4.10
N PRO A 170 21.86 6.38 4.96
CA PRO A 170 22.01 4.93 4.82
C PRO A 170 20.66 4.21 4.99
N LEU A 171 20.59 2.98 4.47
CA LEU A 171 19.46 2.07 4.72
C LEU A 171 19.40 1.70 6.22
N LEU A 172 18.21 1.71 6.82
CA LEU A 172 18.02 1.20 8.17
C LEU A 172 18.19 -0.32 8.18
N SER A 173 18.93 -0.85 9.17
CA SER A 173 19.07 -2.29 9.36
C SER A 173 17.76 -2.94 9.83
N PRO A 174 17.57 -4.26 9.60
CA PRO A 174 16.39 -4.97 10.10
C PRO A 174 16.18 -4.81 11.61
N ALA A 175 17.25 -4.86 12.41
CA ALA A 175 17.17 -4.66 13.86
C ALA A 175 16.70 -3.25 14.25
N GLN A 176 17.04 -2.23 13.47
CA GLN A 176 16.57 -0.87 13.69
C GLN A 176 15.10 -0.68 13.29
N VAL A 177 14.65 -1.39 12.25
CA VAL A 177 13.25 -1.36 11.78
C VAL A 177 12.33 -2.09 12.76
N LEU A 178 12.75 -3.25 13.28
CA LEU A 178 11.99 -4.03 14.27
C LEU A 178 11.89 -3.35 15.66
N LYS A 179 12.65 -2.28 15.89
CA LYS A 179 12.61 -1.41 17.08
C LYS A 179 11.73 -0.16 16.89
N LEU A 180 11.13 0.05 15.71
CA LEU A 180 10.15 1.11 15.54
C LEU A 180 8.90 0.81 16.38
N GLU A 181 8.20 1.86 16.82
CA GLU A 181 7.01 1.73 17.67
C GLU A 181 5.79 2.40 17.00
N PRO A 182 4.69 1.67 16.75
CA PRO A 182 4.54 0.22 16.98
C PRO A 182 5.49 -0.57 16.06
N ARG A 183 5.81 -1.83 16.40
CA ARG A 183 6.61 -2.68 15.50
C ARG A 183 5.90 -2.86 14.15
N PRO A 184 6.57 -2.62 13.00
CA PRO A 184 5.97 -2.83 11.70
C PRO A 184 5.52 -4.29 11.52
N TYR A 185 4.29 -4.48 11.06
CA TYR A 185 3.71 -5.78 10.72
C TYR A 185 4.22 -6.29 9.37
N LEU A 186 4.45 -5.37 8.44
CA LEU A 186 4.97 -5.64 7.10
C LEU A 186 6.18 -4.73 6.84
N VAL A 187 7.28 -5.31 6.36
CA VAL A 187 8.47 -4.58 5.93
C VAL A 187 8.68 -4.85 4.45
N MET A 188 8.78 -3.79 3.66
CA MET A 188 8.94 -3.87 2.21
C MET A 188 10.31 -3.31 1.81
N TYR A 189 10.94 -3.93 0.82
CA TYR A 189 12.19 -3.47 0.23
C TYR A 189 11.97 -3.27 -1.26
N GLN A 190 12.32 -2.09 -1.78
CA GLN A 190 12.20 -1.72 -3.19
C GLN A 190 13.54 -1.25 -3.74
#